data_AF-A0A820E4V3-F1
#
_entry.id   AF-A0A820E4V3-F1
#
_cell.length_a   1.000
_cell.length_b   1.000
_cell.length_c   1.000
_cell.angle_alpha   90.00
_cell.angle_beta   90.00
_cell.angle_gamma   90.00
#
_symmetry.space_group_name_H-M   'P 1'
#
loop_
_entity.id
_entity.type
_entity.pdbx_description
1 polymer ?
#
loop_
_entity_poly.entity_id
_entity_poly.type
_entity_poly.pdbx_seq_one_letter_code
_entity_poly.pdbx_strand_id
1 'polypeptide(L)'
;MTLVQVILVVICITPYGIDNAYGLITSNAQKDATQLVNENFVVTVVTLLSSFYCSGSCYMFLISSSSFRRAVKDRIFWWRRANRINPFQAATVGRAS
;
A
#
# COMPACT_ATOMS: atom_id res chain seq x y z
N MET A 1 -7.02 19.03 -4.74
CA MET A 1 -7.10 17.63 -4.27
C MET A 1 -7.20 16.66 -5.45
N THR A 2 -8.22 16.76 -6.30
CA THR A 2 -8.40 15.90 -7.50
C THR A 2 -7.28 16.03 -8.53
N LEU A 3 -6.84 17.26 -8.85
CA LEU A 3 -5.77 17.50 -9.82
C LEU A 3 -4.43 16.85 -9.41
N VAL A 4 -4.09 16.90 -8.11
CA VAL A 4 -2.89 16.25 -7.56
C VAL A 4 -3.01 14.73 -7.65
N GLN A 5 -4.19 14.15 -7.40
CA GLN A 5 -4.43 12.72 -7.60
C GLN A 5 -4.26 12.30 -9.07
N VAL A 6 -4.78 13.09 -10.02
CA VAL A 6 -4.62 12.81 -11.46
C VAL A 6 -3.15 12.82 -11.84
N ILE A 7 -2.37 13.80 -11.38
CA ILE A 7 -0.92 13.85 -11.62
C ILE A 7 -0.22 12.63 -11.02
N LEU A 8 -0.57 12.24 -9.78
CA LEU A 8 0.01 11.07 -9.13
C LEU A 8 -0.32 9.76 -9.88
N VAL A 9 -1.55 9.61 -10.37
CA VAL A 9 -1.96 8.47 -11.20
C VAL A 9 -1.14 8.42 -12.49
N VAL A 10 -1.01 9.55 -13.18
CA VAL A 10 -0.28 9.60 -14.45
C VAL A 10 1.19 9.23 -14.26
N ILE A 11 1.84 9.73 -13.20
CA ILE A 11 3.27 9.47 -12.96
C ILE A 11 3.53 8.05 -12.44
N CYS A 12 2.65 7.49 -11.60
CA CYS A 12 2.92 6.23 -10.92
C CYS A 12 2.26 5.01 -11.58
N ILE A 13 1.03 5.14 -12.08
CA ILE A 13 0.25 4.01 -12.61
C ILE A 13 0.51 3.81 -14.11
N THR A 14 0.64 4.88 -14.89
CA THR A 14 0.91 4.80 -16.33
C THR A 14 2.18 4.00 -16.67
N PRO A 15 3.36 4.26 -16.06
CA PRO A 15 4.55 3.48 -16.38
C PRO A 15 4.39 1.99 -16.01
N TYR A 16 3.64 1.68 -14.95
CA TYR A 16 3.33 0.29 -14.58
C TYR A 16 2.45 -0.41 -15.61
N GLY A 17 1.46 0.28 -16.16
CA GLY A 17 0.64 -0.24 -17.26
C GLY A 17 1.46 -0.48 -18.53
N ILE A 18 2.35 0.45 -18.88
CA ILE A 18 3.22 0.34 -20.06
C ILE A 18 4.18 -0.84 -19.92
N ASP A 19 4.83 -0.99 -18.77
CA ASP A 19 5.78 -2.07 -18.48
C ASP A 19 5.10 -3.46 -18.57
N ASN A 20 3.92 -3.61 -17.97
CA ASN A 20 3.13 -4.84 -18.10
C ASN A 20 2.70 -5.12 -19.54
N ALA A 21 2.25 -4.10 -20.28
CA ALA A 21 1.86 -4.27 -21.68
C ALA A 21 3.06 -4.69 -22.54
N TYR A 22 4.22 -4.07 -22.32
CA TYR A 22 5.46 -4.44 -22.99
C TYR A 22 5.88 -5.88 -22.66
N GLY A 23 5.78 -6.30 -21.40
CA GLY A 23 6.03 -7.68 -20.99
C GLY A 23 5.10 -8.70 -21.67
N LEU A 24 3.82 -8.37 -21.83
CA LEU A 24 2.85 -9.22 -22.53
C LEU A 24 3.17 -9.32 -24.04
N ILE A 25 3.47 -8.20 -24.69
CA ILE A 25 3.80 -8.15 -26.12
C ILE A 25 5.10 -8.90 -26.42
N THR A 26 6.08 -8.80 -25.52
CA THR A 26 7.42 -9.41 -25.69
C THR A 26 7.57 -10.77 -25.01
N SER A 27 6.48 -11.37 -24.53
CA SER A 27 6.49 -12.63 -23.76
C SER A 27 7.10 -13.82 -24.50
N ASN A 28 6.97 -13.85 -25.83
CA ASN A 28 7.50 -14.93 -26.68
C ASN A 28 8.82 -14.57 -27.40
N ALA A 29 9.40 -13.39 -27.13
CA ALA A 29 10.67 -13.00 -27.71
C ALA A 29 11.83 -13.66 -26.95
N GLN A 30 12.82 -14.22 -27.66
CA GLN A 30 14.09 -14.57 -27.04
C GLN A 30 14.80 -13.27 -26.63
N LYS A 31 15.04 -13.12 -25.32
CA LYS A 31 15.70 -11.95 -24.74
C LYS A 31 17.13 -12.31 -24.33
N ASP A 32 18.07 -11.44 -24.66
CA ASP A 32 19.44 -11.55 -24.19
C ASP A 32 19.53 -11.32 -22.67
N ALA A 33 20.57 -11.86 -22.03
CA ALA A 33 20.76 -11.73 -20.59
C ALA A 33 20.84 -10.27 -20.13
N THR A 34 21.49 -9.40 -20.91
CA THR A 34 21.60 -7.96 -20.62
C THR A 34 20.24 -7.26 -20.73
N GLN A 35 19.42 -7.66 -21.70
CA GLN A 35 18.07 -7.13 -21.86
C GLN A 35 17.17 -7.53 -20.69
N LEU A 36 17.27 -8.78 -20.24
CA LEU A 36 16.52 -9.28 -19.09
C LEU A 36 16.86 -8.53 -17.79
N VAL A 37 18.14 -8.22 -17.57
CA VAL A 37 18.57 -7.45 -16.39
C VAL A 37 18.00 -6.03 -16.42
N ASN A 38 18.05 -5.37 -17.59
CA ASN A 38 17.50 -4.02 -17.74
C ASN A 38 15.98 -3.99 -17.54
N GLU A 39 15.25 -4.95 -18.11
CA GLU A 39 13.81 -5.06 -17.93
C GLU A 39 13.44 -5.30 -16.46
N ASN A 40 14.13 -6.21 -15.77
CA ASN A 40 13.90 -6.45 -14.34
C ASN A 40 14.18 -5.22 -13.48
N PHE A 41 15.20 -4.43 -13.82
CA PHE A 41 15.48 -3.17 -13.12
C PHE A 41 14.34 -2.17 -13.31
N VAL A 42 13.86 -2.00 -14.55
CA VAL A 42 12.73 -1.12 -14.87
C VAL A 42 11.47 -1.56 -14.13
N VAL A 43 11.12 -2.86 -14.19
CA VAL A 43 9.99 -3.44 -13.44
C VAL A 43 10.07 -3.09 -11.96
N THR A 44 11.26 -3.24 -11.35
CA THR A 44 11.49 -2.96 -9.92
C THR A 44 11.26 -1.48 -9.59
N VAL A 45 11.81 -0.57 -10.40
CA VAL A 45 11.62 0.88 -10.20
C VAL A 45 10.13 1.26 -10.33
N VAL A 46 9.46 0.70 -11.33
CA VAL A 46 8.05 1.01 -11.63
C VAL A 46 7.09 0.43 -10.57
N THR A 47 7.37 -0.76 -10.03
CA THR A 47 6.63 -1.31 -8.88
C THR A 47 6.86 -0.50 -7.61
N LEU A 48 8.07 0.02 -7.39
CA LEU A 48 8.37 0.90 -6.26
C LEU A 48 7.54 2.20 -6.35
N LEU A 49 7.48 2.82 -7.53
CA LEU A 49 6.67 4.02 -7.78
C LEU A 49 5.18 3.78 -7.53
N SER A 50 4.66 2.63 -7.96
CA SER A 50 3.26 2.23 -7.71
C SER A 50 2.98 2.05 -6.21
N SER A 51 3.95 1.52 -5.47
CA SER A 51 3.86 1.36 -4.00
C SER A 51 3.83 2.71 -3.28
N PHE A 52 4.64 3.68 -3.73
CA PHE A 52 4.58 5.06 -3.24
C PHE A 52 3.22 5.71 -3.50
N TYR A 53 2.62 5.47 -4.68
CA TYR A 53 1.27 5.95 -4.98
C TYR A 53 0.21 5.38 -4.02
N CYS A 54 0.23 4.07 -3.75
CA CYS A 54 -0.69 3.45 -2.81
C CYS A 54 -0.55 4.02 -1.39
N SER A 55 0.69 4.25 -0.93
CA SER A 55 0.93 4.88 0.37
C SER A 55 0.46 6.35 0.40
N GLY A 56 0.86 7.15 -0.60
CA GLY A 56 0.52 8.57 -0.69
C GLY A 56 -0.97 8.83 -0.85
N SER A 57 -1.67 8.00 -1.62
CA SER A 57 -3.12 8.08 -1.80
C SER A 57 -3.86 7.77 -0.49
N CYS A 58 -3.43 6.78 0.29
CA CYS A 58 -3.94 6.53 1.64
C CYS A 58 -3.77 7.74 2.56
N TYR A 59 -2.60 8.39 2.55
CA TYR A 59 -2.36 9.61 3.32
C TYR A 59 -3.27 10.77 2.89
N MET A 60 -3.42 11.00 1.58
CA MET A 60 -4.32 12.03 1.09
C MET A 60 -5.78 11.73 1.46
N PHE A 61 -6.21 10.47 1.44
CA PHE A 61 -7.56 10.09 1.82
C PHE A 61 -7.84 10.31 3.31
N LEU A 62 -6.87 10.00 4.18
CA LEU A 62 -6.91 10.29 5.62
C LEU A 62 -7.01 11.81 5.89
N ILE A 63 -6.29 12.62 5.14
CA ILE A 63 -6.27 14.08 5.29
C ILE A 63 -7.50 14.75 4.66
N SER A 64 -8.06 14.20 3.59
CA SER A 64 -9.17 14.80 2.86
C SER A 64 -10.53 14.43 3.47
N SER A 65 -10.72 13.16 3.87
CA SER A 65 -12.02 12.67 4.33
C SER A 65 -12.17 12.76 5.86
N SER A 66 -12.96 13.73 6.32
CA SER A 66 -13.34 13.85 7.74
C SER A 66 -14.13 12.64 8.23
N SER A 67 -14.98 12.04 7.37
CA SER A 67 -15.74 10.83 7.66
C SER A 67 -14.84 9.61 7.87
N PHE A 68 -13.82 9.43 7.01
CA PHE A 68 -12.87 8.32 7.17
C PHE A 68 -12.01 8.50 8.43
N ARG A 69 -11.57 9.74 8.71
CA ARG A 69 -10.79 10.05 9.91
C ARG A 69 -11.56 9.78 11.21
N ARG A 70 -12.88 10.05 11.21
CA ARG A 70 -13.77 9.69 12.33
C ARG A 70 -13.88 8.17 12.47
N ALA A 71 -14.15 7.44 11.38
CA ALA A 71 -14.26 5.98 11.41
C ALA A 71 -12.96 5.28 11.89
N VAL A 72 -11.80 5.76 11.47
CA VAL A 72 -10.49 5.25 11.94
C VAL A 72 -10.28 5.55 13.42
N LYS A 73 -10.58 6.77 13.88
CA LYS A 73 -10.51 7.12 15.30
C LYS A 73 -11.46 6.26 16.13
N ASP A 74 -12.67 6.03 15.67
CA ASP A 74 -13.67 5.20 16.37
C ASP A 74 -13.18 3.76 16.51
N ARG A 75 -12.62 3.15 15.45
CA ARG A 75 -12.02 1.81 15.55
C ARG A 75 -10.82 1.76 16.50
N ILE A 76 -9.93 2.74 16.46
CA ILE A 76 -8.78 2.81 17.38
C ILE A 76 -9.26 2.93 18.83
N PHE A 77 -10.28 3.75 19.08
CA PHE A 77 -10.86 3.92 20.40
C PHE A 77 -11.52 2.63 20.88
N TRP A 78 -12.23 1.94 20.00
CA TRP A 78 -12.85 0.64 20.28
C TRP A 78 -11.79 -0.43 20.59
N TRP A 79 -10.71 -0.49 19.81
CA TRP A 79 -9.60 -1.42 20.05
C TRP A 79 -8.87 -1.15 21.38
N ARG A 80 -8.62 0.13 21.71
CA ARG A 80 -8.07 0.50 23.03
C ARG A 80 -9.03 0.18 24.18
N ARG A 81 -10.34 0.29 23.97
CA ARG A 81 -11.35 -0.05 24.98
C ARG A 81 -11.41 -1.56 25.19
N ALA A 82 -11.41 -2.36 24.13
CA ALA A 82 -11.35 -3.81 24.20
C ALA A 82 -10.09 -4.29 24.94
N ASN A 83 -8.93 -3.71 24.64
CA ASN A 83 -7.67 -4.07 25.30
C ASN A 83 -7.53 -3.53 26.74
N ARG A 84 -8.38 -2.59 27.18
CA ARG A 84 -8.43 -2.14 28.58
C ARG A 84 -9.26 -3.05 29.49
N ILE A 85 -10.04 -4.00 28.95
CA ILE A 85 -10.92 -4.88 29.74
C ILE A 85 -10.19 -6.16 30.21
N ASN A 86 -8.89 -6.32 29.89
CA ASN A 86 -8.09 -7.46 30.35
C ASN A 86 -7.15 -7.22 31.55
N PRO A 87 -7.48 -6.44 32.62
CA PRO A 87 -6.75 -6.61 33.88
C PRO A 87 -7.21 -7.86 34.66
N PHE A 88 -8.37 -8.44 34.33
CA PHE A 88 -8.92 -9.58 35.09
C PHE A 88 -8.47 -10.97 34.59
N GLN A 89 -8.00 -11.12 33.34
CA GLN A 89 -7.40 -12.39 32.88
C GLN A 89 -5.93 -12.55 33.30
N ALA A 90 -5.22 -11.46 33.60
CA ALA A 90 -3.84 -11.54 34.13
C ALA A 90 -3.81 -11.98 35.61
N ALA A 91 -4.89 -11.76 36.37
CA ALA A 91 -4.99 -12.12 37.79
C ALA A 91 -5.33 -13.60 38.03
N THR A 92 -5.89 -14.30 37.04
CA THR A 92 -6.28 -15.72 37.18
C THR A 92 -5.15 -16.70 36.86
N VAL A 93 -4.05 -16.25 36.23
CA VAL A 93 -2.87 -17.11 35.97
C VAL A 93 -1.88 -17.10 37.14
N GLY A 94 -1.96 -16.11 38.04
CA GLY A 94 -1.08 -15.98 39.21
C GLY A 94 -1.59 -16.59 40.53
N ARG A 95 -2.66 -17.39 40.50
CA ARG A 95 -3.27 -18.00 41.71
C ARG A 95 -3.46 -19.52 41.64
N ALA A 96 -2.81 -20.16 40.68
CA ALA A 96 -2.71 -21.62 40.58
C ALA A 96 -1.24 -22.03 40.51
N SER A 97 -0.52 -21.78 41.60
CA SER A 97 0.81 -22.35 41.90
C SER A 97 0.96 -22.44 43.41
#